data_AF-A0A931QRC1-F1
#
_entry.id   AF-A0A931QRC1-F1
#
_cell.length_a   1.000
_cell.length_b   1.000
_cell.length_c   1.000
_cell.angle_alpha   90.00
_cell.angle_beta   90.00
_cell.angle_gamma   90.00
#
_symmetry.space_group_name_H-M   'P 1'
#
loop_
_entity.id
_entity.type
_entity.pdbx_description
1 polymer ?
#
loop_
_entity_poly.entity_id
_entity_poly.type
_entity_poly.pdbx_seq_one_letter_code
_entity_poly.pdbx_strand_id
1 'polypeptide(L)'
;MKKIIYLTAIFCLTVFLKIEAKPFQAEISFGIFYSSLSPHGEWIQMDNDLIVWRPTSVHPSWRPYMLGRWSWTKHGWYWDSYEPFGWAVYHYGRWYYDDYYGWIWIPDNEWGPSWVEWRYDDDYIGWAPLPPYAHFRIDIGIHFSIGWHSHYSYWNFVRYDRFCHPRVNYYIVEPRAGRRIYERAKYKNNYYYDNDRIVNGGLDRKYVERKAGYKIVQKELRDVDDRSVYKRKRDSSDDRIYTYRPSEREIDKYRNEEIKVSRGERKSTIERDKISTRTNVDREKVVISGRDRNDSRERPDLRKERNDNTFEKRSYDENKRSSTDIKREESKKNDYEPKVYRQENETKRERNVIREQSRSKTSERESRKTDRNSSERKVERKR
;
A
#
# COMPACT_ATOMS: atom_id res chain seq x y z
N MET A 1 -1.28 -27.29 82.56
CA MET A 1 0.05 -27.91 82.69
C MET A 1 0.76 -27.84 81.33
N LYS A 2 2.00 -27.35 81.37
CA LYS A 2 3.14 -27.38 80.41
C LYS A 2 2.93 -27.95 78.98
N LYS A 3 3.24 -27.09 77.99
CA LYS A 3 4.06 -27.23 76.76
C LYS A 3 3.97 -28.52 75.93
N ILE A 4 3.79 -28.37 74.60
CA ILE A 4 4.73 -28.84 73.55
C ILE A 4 4.39 -28.09 72.24
N ILE A 5 5.40 -27.46 71.65
CA ILE A 5 5.44 -26.82 70.33
C ILE A 5 6.25 -27.76 69.43
N TYR A 6 5.72 -28.18 68.28
CA TYR A 6 6.44 -28.57 67.03
C TYR A 6 5.34 -28.64 65.94
N LEU A 7 5.20 -27.73 64.96
CA LEU A 7 6.09 -27.28 63.88
C LEU A 7 6.45 -28.40 62.90
N THR A 8 5.55 -28.65 61.92
CA THR A 8 5.85 -29.40 60.69
C THR A 8 5.29 -28.66 59.49
N ALA A 9 6.17 -28.48 58.51
CA ALA A 9 6.07 -27.56 57.40
C ALA A 9 4.96 -27.91 56.39
N ILE A 10 4.17 -26.92 55.99
CA ILE A 10 3.40 -26.97 54.75
C ILE A 10 4.39 -26.65 53.63
N PHE A 11 4.84 -27.70 52.94
CA PHE A 11 5.59 -27.57 51.70
C PHE A 11 4.62 -27.18 50.59
N CYS A 12 4.35 -25.88 50.45
CA CYS A 12 3.69 -25.35 49.25
C CYS A 12 4.66 -25.45 48.07
N LEU A 13 4.66 -26.59 47.39
CA LEU A 13 5.26 -26.75 46.07
C LEU A 13 4.48 -25.86 45.10
N THR A 14 4.86 -24.59 45.00
CA THR A 14 4.41 -23.72 43.92
C THR A 14 5.16 -24.13 42.66
N VAL A 15 4.53 -25.02 41.89
CA VAL A 15 4.94 -25.28 40.51
C VAL A 15 4.66 -23.99 39.74
N PHE A 16 5.67 -23.13 39.61
CA PHE A 16 5.67 -22.10 38.59
C PHE A 16 5.78 -22.82 37.24
N LEU A 17 4.63 -23.15 36.65
CA LEU A 17 4.57 -23.36 35.22
C LEU A 17 5.09 -22.07 34.59
N LYS A 18 6.28 -22.12 33.98
CA LYS A 18 6.69 -21.10 33.01
C LYS A 18 5.69 -21.18 31.88
N ILE A 19 4.65 -20.36 31.98
CA ILE A 19 3.83 -20.02 30.83
C ILE A 19 4.74 -19.14 29.98
N GLU A 20 5.45 -19.76 29.05
CA GLU A 20 5.93 -19.04 27.88
C GLU A 20 4.68 -18.59 27.13
N ALA A 21 4.28 -17.35 27.37
CA ALA A 21 3.35 -16.67 26.49
C ALA A 21 4.04 -16.57 25.13
N LYS A 22 3.75 -17.53 24.23
CA LYS A 22 3.97 -17.32 22.81
C LYS A 22 3.26 -16.02 22.46
N PRO A 23 3.90 -15.05 21.78
CA PRO A 23 3.19 -13.87 21.32
C PRO A 23 1.99 -14.34 20.48
N PHE A 24 0.79 -14.07 20.99
CA PHE A 24 -0.47 -14.36 20.34
C PHE A 24 -0.60 -13.43 19.13
N GLN A 25 -0.22 -13.91 17.96
CA GLN A 25 -0.61 -13.35 16.68
C GLN A 25 -1.11 -14.54 15.86
N ALA A 26 -2.43 -14.63 15.70
CA ALA A 26 -3.03 -15.58 14.77
C ALA A 26 -2.46 -15.28 13.38
N GLU A 27 -1.47 -16.08 12.99
CA GLU A 27 -1.02 -16.19 11.61
C GLU A 27 -2.27 -16.56 10.83
N ILE A 28 -2.81 -15.66 10.00
CA ILE A 28 -3.85 -16.06 9.05
C ILE A 28 -3.20 -17.15 8.21
N SER A 29 -3.59 -18.41 8.45
CA SER A 29 -3.23 -19.49 7.56
C SER A 29 -3.77 -19.10 6.20
N PHE A 30 -2.87 -18.97 5.23
CA PHE A 30 -3.23 -18.67 3.84
C PHE A 30 -4.26 -19.66 3.29
N GLY A 31 -4.48 -20.83 3.94
CA GLY A 31 -5.55 -21.79 3.69
C GLY A 31 -6.91 -21.14 3.45
N ILE A 32 -7.30 -20.14 4.25
CA ILE A 32 -8.60 -19.48 4.06
C ILE A 32 -8.68 -18.72 2.73
N PHE A 33 -7.59 -18.06 2.32
CA PHE A 33 -7.52 -17.39 1.02
C PHE A 33 -7.51 -18.43 -0.09
N TYR A 34 -6.66 -19.46 0.03
CA TYR A 34 -6.57 -20.54 -0.95
C TYR A 34 -7.93 -21.13 -1.28
N SER A 35 -8.65 -21.57 -0.25
CA SER A 35 -9.99 -22.13 -0.36
C SER A 35 -11.00 -21.14 -0.92
N SER A 36 -11.07 -19.94 -0.33
CA SER A 36 -12.11 -18.95 -0.67
C SER A 36 -11.94 -18.34 -2.06
N LEU A 37 -10.72 -18.31 -2.60
CA LEU A 37 -10.40 -17.72 -3.90
C LEU A 37 -10.36 -18.74 -5.04
N SER A 38 -10.20 -20.04 -4.73
CA SER A 38 -10.16 -21.12 -5.74
C SER A 38 -11.37 -21.14 -6.69
N PRO A 39 -12.62 -20.85 -6.27
CA PRO A 39 -13.76 -20.80 -7.20
C PRO A 39 -13.75 -19.62 -8.19
N HIS A 40 -12.86 -18.64 -8.01
CA HIS A 40 -12.89 -17.37 -8.74
C HIS A 40 -11.65 -17.09 -9.57
N GLY A 41 -10.66 -17.98 -9.49
CA GLY A 41 -9.37 -17.80 -10.10
C GLY A 41 -8.51 -19.04 -9.92
N GLU A 42 -7.23 -18.91 -10.20
CA GLU A 42 -6.27 -19.99 -10.04
C GLU A 42 -5.09 -19.54 -9.19
N TRP A 43 -4.55 -20.50 -8.45
CA TRP A 43 -3.33 -20.34 -7.68
C TRP A 43 -2.16 -20.87 -8.48
N ILE A 44 -1.12 -20.06 -8.62
CA ILE A 44 0.06 -20.33 -9.43
C ILE A 44 1.28 -20.29 -8.53
N GLN A 45 2.08 -21.35 -8.54
CA GLN A 45 3.41 -21.36 -7.95
C GLN A 45 4.38 -20.82 -8.98
N MET A 46 4.81 -19.57 -8.78
CA MET A 46 5.86 -18.93 -9.55
C MET A 46 7.23 -19.38 -9.04
N ASP A 47 8.27 -19.00 -9.80
CA ASP A 47 9.66 -19.24 -9.42
C ASP A 47 9.94 -18.79 -7.97
N ASN A 48 10.88 -19.48 -7.32
CA ASN A 48 11.25 -19.27 -5.92
C ASN A 48 10.09 -19.53 -4.91
N ASP A 49 9.16 -20.44 -5.23
CA ASP A 49 8.05 -20.86 -4.37
C ASP A 49 7.11 -19.71 -3.96
N LEU A 50 7.04 -18.65 -4.76
CA LEU A 50 6.04 -17.60 -4.56
C LEU A 50 4.69 -18.09 -5.10
N ILE A 51 3.72 -18.27 -4.21
CA ILE A 51 2.36 -18.64 -4.59
C ILE A 51 1.53 -17.37 -4.75
N VAL A 52 0.96 -17.19 -5.94
CA VAL A 52 0.14 -16.04 -6.30
C VAL A 52 -1.22 -16.50 -6.79
N TRP A 53 -2.21 -15.61 -6.73
CA TRP A 53 -3.54 -15.85 -7.28
C TRP A 53 -3.81 -14.94 -8.47
N ARG A 54 -4.46 -15.44 -9.51
CA ARG A 54 -5.03 -14.58 -10.56
C ARG A 54 -6.52 -14.86 -10.77
N PRO A 55 -7.35 -13.82 -10.98
CA PRO A 55 -8.75 -14.02 -11.36
C PRO A 55 -8.83 -14.59 -12.79
N THR A 56 -9.72 -15.56 -13.01
CA THR A 56 -9.95 -16.17 -14.34
C THR A 56 -11.29 -15.77 -14.95
N SER A 57 -12.25 -15.36 -14.12
CA SER A 57 -13.61 -15.00 -14.53
C SER A 57 -13.84 -13.49 -14.48
N VAL A 58 -12.96 -12.71 -15.13
CA VAL A 58 -13.05 -11.24 -15.20
C VAL A 58 -13.01 -10.75 -16.65
N HIS A 59 -13.57 -9.56 -16.90
CA HIS A 59 -13.57 -8.94 -18.22
C HIS A 59 -12.13 -8.63 -18.69
N PRO A 60 -11.80 -8.68 -20.00
CA PRO A 60 -10.43 -8.39 -20.48
C PRO A 60 -9.89 -7.00 -20.11
N SER A 61 -10.77 -6.02 -19.93
CA SER A 61 -10.40 -4.65 -19.49
C SER A 61 -10.40 -4.48 -17.97
N TRP A 62 -10.59 -5.56 -17.22
CA TRP A 62 -10.65 -5.53 -15.77
C TRP A 62 -9.26 -5.20 -15.19
N ARG A 63 -9.27 -4.45 -14.09
CA ARG A 63 -8.11 -4.24 -13.23
C ARG A 63 -8.57 -4.09 -11.78
N PRO A 64 -7.68 -4.30 -10.80
CA PRO A 64 -7.97 -4.12 -9.39
C PRO A 64 -8.61 -2.76 -9.10
N TYR A 65 -9.52 -2.74 -8.13
CA TYR A 65 -10.21 -1.53 -7.69
C TYR A 65 -11.06 -0.85 -8.79
N MET A 66 -11.65 -1.61 -9.72
CA MET A 66 -12.65 -1.08 -10.65
C MET A 66 -14.08 -1.33 -10.17
N LEU A 67 -14.42 -2.58 -9.87
CA LEU A 67 -15.81 -2.99 -9.64
C LEU A 67 -16.21 -2.85 -8.17
N GLY A 68 -16.65 -1.65 -7.82
CA GLY A 68 -17.02 -1.30 -6.45
C GLY A 68 -17.34 0.19 -6.31
N ARG A 69 -17.16 0.71 -5.09
CA ARG A 69 -17.28 2.13 -4.78
C ARG A 69 -16.30 2.54 -3.67
N TRP A 70 -15.89 3.80 -3.71
CA TRP A 70 -15.17 4.43 -2.61
C TRP A 70 -16.13 4.93 -1.55
N SER A 71 -15.91 4.50 -0.30
CA SER A 71 -16.69 4.94 0.86
C SER A 71 -15.77 5.49 1.94
N TRP A 72 -16.17 6.60 2.56
CA TRP A 72 -15.44 7.14 3.71
C TRP A 72 -15.88 6.42 4.98
N THR A 73 -14.94 5.91 5.76
CA THR A 73 -15.19 5.15 7.01
C THR A 73 -14.28 5.64 8.13
N LYS A 74 -14.36 5.01 9.32
CA LYS A 74 -13.39 5.22 10.41
C LYS A 74 -11.95 4.84 10.04
N HIS A 75 -11.76 4.06 8.97
CA HIS A 75 -10.45 3.71 8.41
C HIS A 75 -10.06 4.57 7.19
N GLY A 76 -10.76 5.68 6.94
CA GLY A 76 -10.54 6.52 5.76
C GLY A 76 -11.22 5.96 4.52
N TRP A 77 -10.56 6.06 3.35
CA TRP A 77 -11.06 5.56 2.08
C TRP A 77 -11.06 4.03 2.05
N TYR A 78 -12.25 3.46 2.24
CA TYR A 78 -12.52 2.04 2.11
C TYR A 78 -12.99 1.72 0.71
N TRP A 79 -12.43 0.65 0.13
CA TRP A 79 -12.91 0.10 -1.13
C TRP A 79 -13.99 -0.94 -0.88
N ASP A 80 -15.23 -0.62 -1.24
CA ASP A 80 -16.37 -1.52 -1.12
C ASP A 80 -16.59 -2.24 -2.46
N SER A 81 -16.01 -3.44 -2.58
CA SER A 81 -16.01 -4.23 -3.80
C SER A 81 -17.31 -5.02 -3.99
N TYR A 82 -17.77 -5.12 -5.23
CA TYR A 82 -18.88 -6.00 -5.62
C TYR A 82 -18.41 -7.37 -6.06
N GLU A 83 -17.12 -7.65 -6.02
CA GLU A 83 -16.55 -8.92 -6.43
C GLU A 83 -16.61 -9.91 -5.28
N PRO A 84 -16.89 -11.20 -5.53
CA PRO A 84 -17.05 -12.20 -4.47
C PRO A 84 -15.74 -12.44 -3.70
N PHE A 85 -14.60 -12.20 -4.35
CA PHE A 85 -13.27 -12.29 -3.78
C PHE A 85 -12.76 -10.98 -3.14
N GLY A 86 -13.48 -9.87 -3.30
CA GLY A 86 -13.00 -8.52 -2.95
C GLY A 86 -12.63 -8.33 -1.48
N TRP A 87 -13.32 -9.05 -0.58
CA TRP A 87 -13.04 -9.04 0.87
C TRP A 87 -11.59 -9.42 1.20
N ALA A 88 -10.98 -10.31 0.40
CA ALA A 88 -9.62 -10.77 0.61
C ALA A 88 -8.67 -9.87 -0.17
N VAL A 89 -8.82 -9.84 -1.49
CA VAL A 89 -7.77 -9.32 -2.37
C VAL A 89 -7.56 -7.81 -2.28
N TYR A 90 -8.54 -7.05 -1.79
CA TYR A 90 -8.41 -5.61 -1.61
C TYR A 90 -8.02 -5.19 -0.20
N HIS A 91 -8.02 -6.13 0.74
CA HIS A 91 -7.79 -5.85 2.16
C HIS A 91 -6.61 -6.63 2.75
N TYR A 92 -6.20 -7.76 2.18
CA TYR A 92 -5.23 -8.72 2.72
C TYR A 92 -4.11 -9.10 1.73
N GLY A 93 -3.49 -8.13 1.05
CA GLY A 93 -2.43 -8.43 0.09
C GLY A 93 -2.06 -7.28 -0.82
N ARG A 94 -1.31 -7.59 -1.87
CA ARG A 94 -0.84 -6.62 -2.87
C ARG A 94 -1.02 -7.16 -4.29
N TRP A 95 -1.22 -6.25 -5.24
CA TRP A 95 -1.38 -6.63 -6.64
C TRP A 95 -0.13 -6.29 -7.43
N TYR A 96 0.23 -7.17 -8.35
CA TYR A 96 1.30 -6.95 -9.32
C TYR A 96 0.75 -7.23 -10.72
N TYR A 97 1.21 -6.47 -11.70
CA TYR A 97 0.91 -6.76 -13.10
C TYR A 97 2.11 -7.47 -13.69
N ASP A 98 1.93 -8.75 -13.99
CA ASP A 98 2.90 -9.58 -14.68
C ASP A 98 2.59 -9.59 -16.18
N ASP A 99 3.63 -9.47 -17.01
CA ASP A 99 3.46 -9.35 -18.46
C ASP A 99 2.85 -10.60 -19.13
N TYR A 100 2.96 -11.76 -18.49
CA TYR A 100 2.39 -13.01 -18.99
C TYR A 100 1.05 -13.34 -18.32
N TYR A 101 0.99 -13.24 -16.99
CA TYR A 101 -0.18 -13.63 -16.22
C TYR A 101 -1.24 -12.54 -16.09
N GLY A 102 -0.90 -11.30 -16.41
CA GLY A 102 -1.72 -10.12 -16.14
C GLY A 102 -1.71 -9.77 -14.65
N TRP A 103 -2.85 -9.35 -14.11
CA TRP A 103 -2.96 -9.02 -12.69
C TRP A 103 -2.89 -10.27 -11.82
N ILE A 104 -1.83 -10.34 -11.01
CA ILE A 104 -1.62 -11.35 -9.98
C ILE A 104 -1.68 -10.71 -8.59
N TRP A 105 -2.14 -11.49 -7.63
CA TRP A 105 -2.29 -11.08 -6.25
C TRP A 105 -1.40 -11.90 -5.33
N ILE A 106 -0.68 -11.20 -4.47
CA ILE A 106 0.22 -11.76 -3.48
C ILE A 106 -0.47 -11.60 -2.11
N PRO A 107 -0.76 -12.70 -1.40
CA PRO A 107 -1.39 -12.65 -0.08
C PRO A 107 -0.52 -11.92 0.96
N ASP A 108 -1.18 -11.25 1.90
CA ASP A 108 -0.61 -10.71 3.14
C ASP A 108 -1.62 -10.85 4.28
N ASN A 109 -1.14 -10.83 5.51
CA ASN A 109 -1.93 -11.04 6.71
C ASN A 109 -2.37 -9.71 7.32
N GLU A 110 -1.78 -8.60 6.86
CA GLU A 110 -2.12 -7.25 7.29
C GLU A 110 -3.40 -6.74 6.61
N TRP A 111 -4.45 -6.54 7.42
CA TRP A 111 -5.70 -5.94 6.95
C TRP A 111 -5.55 -4.43 6.76
N GLY A 112 -6.08 -3.92 5.65
CA GLY A 112 -6.25 -2.48 5.43
C GLY A 112 -7.60 -2.14 4.77
N PRO A 113 -8.06 -0.88 4.88
CA PRO A 113 -9.31 -0.44 4.23
C PRO A 113 -9.24 -0.46 2.70
N SER A 114 -8.03 -0.32 2.18
CA SER A 114 -7.64 -0.47 0.78
C SER A 114 -6.12 -0.30 0.68
N TRP A 115 -5.49 -0.92 -0.31
CA TRP A 115 -4.06 -0.85 -0.57
C TRP A 115 -3.82 -0.23 -1.95
N VAL A 116 -3.84 1.09 -2.01
CA VAL A 116 -3.74 1.87 -3.25
C VAL A 116 -2.79 3.06 -3.12
N GLU A 117 -2.15 3.39 -4.22
CA GLU A 117 -1.51 4.68 -4.45
C GLU A 117 -2.56 5.73 -4.83
N TRP A 118 -2.33 7.00 -4.51
CA TRP A 118 -3.21 8.10 -4.88
C TRP A 118 -2.52 9.10 -5.79
N ARG A 119 -3.25 9.55 -6.81
CA ARG A 119 -2.90 10.68 -7.66
C ARG A 119 -4.09 11.60 -7.83
N TYR A 120 -3.82 12.87 -8.02
CA TYR A 120 -4.87 13.85 -8.20
C TYR A 120 -4.39 15.09 -8.93
N ASP A 121 -5.32 15.74 -9.61
CA ASP A 121 -5.16 17.10 -10.12
C ASP A 121 -6.41 17.92 -9.77
N ASP A 122 -6.63 19.02 -10.49
CA ASP A 122 -7.75 19.91 -10.24
C ASP A 122 -9.12 19.32 -10.61
N ASP A 123 -9.17 18.36 -11.53
CA ASP A 123 -10.40 17.83 -12.13
C ASP A 123 -10.62 16.35 -11.79
N TYR A 124 -9.52 15.61 -11.62
CA TYR A 124 -9.50 14.16 -11.45
C TYR A 124 -8.85 13.74 -10.15
N ILE A 125 -9.40 12.65 -9.61
CA ILE A 125 -8.79 11.82 -8.59
C ILE A 125 -8.55 10.44 -9.19
N GLY A 126 -7.44 9.82 -8.82
CA GLY A 126 -7.12 8.48 -9.28
C GLY A 126 -6.39 7.63 -8.26
N TRP A 127 -6.48 6.33 -8.51
CA TRP A 127 -5.91 5.30 -7.67
C TRP A 127 -5.32 4.17 -8.53
N ALA A 128 -4.23 3.58 -8.05
CA ALA A 128 -3.65 2.35 -8.58
C ALA A 128 -3.39 1.39 -7.41
N PRO A 129 -3.46 0.07 -7.59
CA PRO A 129 -3.18 -0.84 -6.50
C PRO A 129 -1.71 -0.75 -6.05
N LEU A 130 -1.46 -0.91 -4.75
CA LEU A 130 -0.10 -0.98 -4.23
C LEU A 130 0.58 -2.30 -4.65
N PRO A 131 1.86 -2.25 -5.08
CA PRO A 131 2.62 -3.43 -5.44
C PRO A 131 3.07 -4.23 -4.20
N PRO A 132 3.55 -5.47 -4.39
CA PRO A 132 4.16 -6.29 -3.32
C PRO A 132 5.39 -5.66 -2.66
N TYR A 133 5.97 -4.64 -3.28
CA TYR A 133 7.10 -3.87 -2.77
C TYR A 133 6.69 -2.77 -1.78
N ALA A 134 5.39 -2.54 -1.60
CA ALA A 134 4.87 -1.51 -0.73
C ALA A 134 4.34 -2.10 0.59
N HIS A 135 4.87 -1.63 1.71
CA HIS A 135 4.43 -2.02 3.04
C HIS A 135 4.08 -0.82 3.91
N PHE A 136 3.19 -1.05 4.86
CA PHE A 136 2.84 -0.04 5.83
C PHE A 136 3.83 -0.05 7.00
N ARG A 137 4.26 1.13 7.40
CA ARG A 137 4.96 1.36 8.66
C ARG A 137 4.25 2.45 9.45
N ILE A 138 4.12 2.24 10.76
CA ILE A 138 3.37 3.12 11.66
C ILE A 138 3.94 4.55 11.66
N ASP A 139 5.24 4.69 11.50
CA ASP A 139 5.98 5.97 11.58
C ASP A 139 5.91 6.81 10.31
N ILE A 140 5.89 6.17 9.13
CA ILE A 140 6.03 6.87 7.83
C ILE A 140 4.92 6.56 6.81
N GLY A 141 3.96 5.69 7.14
CA GLY A 141 2.92 5.26 6.20
C GLY A 141 3.44 4.22 5.21
N ILE A 142 3.12 4.37 3.92
CA ILE A 142 3.61 3.43 2.89
C ILE A 142 5.08 3.66 2.57
N HIS A 143 5.87 2.60 2.66
CA HIS A 143 7.27 2.54 2.26
C HIS A 143 7.47 1.51 1.15
N PHE A 144 8.30 1.85 0.16
CA PHE A 144 8.66 0.94 -0.93
C PHE A 144 10.06 0.39 -0.74
N SER A 145 10.23 -0.93 -0.88
CA SER A 145 11.53 -1.60 -0.82
C SER A 145 12.44 -1.32 -2.02
N ILE A 146 11.87 -0.80 -3.11
CA ILE A 146 12.57 -0.43 -4.35
C ILE A 146 12.07 0.92 -4.86
N GLY A 147 12.79 1.49 -5.83
CA GLY A 147 12.33 2.64 -6.61
C GLY A 147 11.16 2.28 -7.52
N TRP A 148 9.97 2.09 -6.92
CA TRP A 148 8.77 1.68 -7.65
C TRP A 148 8.06 2.87 -8.29
N HIS A 149 7.57 2.64 -9.51
CA HIS A 149 6.65 3.56 -10.16
C HIS A 149 5.54 2.80 -10.88
N SER A 150 4.30 2.94 -10.40
CA SER A 150 3.16 2.30 -11.06
C SER A 150 2.96 2.87 -12.46
N HIS A 151 2.95 1.98 -13.45
CA HIS A 151 2.74 2.32 -14.85
C HIS A 151 1.37 3.00 -15.05
N TYR A 152 1.28 3.96 -15.97
CA TYR A 152 0.07 4.78 -16.13
C TYR A 152 -1.19 3.94 -16.44
N SER A 153 -1.05 2.76 -17.05
CA SER A 153 -2.18 1.86 -17.35
C SER A 153 -2.82 1.24 -16.10
N TYR A 154 -2.12 1.25 -14.96
CA TYR A 154 -2.62 0.70 -13.70
C TYR A 154 -3.58 1.66 -12.99
N TRP A 155 -3.60 2.93 -13.40
CA TRP A 155 -4.35 3.98 -12.74
C TRP A 155 -5.79 4.06 -13.22
N ASN A 156 -6.72 4.01 -12.27
CA ASN A 156 -8.11 4.39 -12.43
C ASN A 156 -8.23 5.89 -12.15
N PHE A 157 -8.71 6.68 -13.11
CA PHE A 157 -9.01 8.10 -12.91
C PHE A 157 -10.48 8.37 -13.14
N VAL A 158 -11.08 9.22 -12.30
CA VAL A 158 -12.46 9.70 -12.44
C VAL A 158 -12.52 11.17 -12.04
N ARG A 159 -13.53 11.88 -12.53
CA ARG A 159 -13.85 13.22 -12.03
C ARG A 159 -14.32 13.13 -10.58
N TYR A 160 -14.05 14.16 -9.78
CA TYR A 160 -14.44 14.19 -8.36
C TYR A 160 -15.94 13.96 -8.14
N ASP A 161 -16.80 14.49 -9.01
CA ASP A 161 -18.25 14.34 -8.95
C ASP A 161 -18.75 12.91 -9.26
N ARG A 162 -17.85 11.98 -9.58
CA ARG A 162 -18.13 10.56 -9.81
C ARG A 162 -17.36 9.63 -8.88
N PHE A 163 -16.50 10.16 -8.01
CA PHE A 163 -15.57 9.37 -7.22
C PHE A 163 -16.25 8.37 -6.25
N CYS A 164 -17.28 8.83 -5.53
CA CYS A 164 -18.06 7.97 -4.62
C CYS A 164 -19.28 7.34 -5.31
N HIS A 165 -19.39 7.41 -6.64
CA HIS A 165 -20.55 6.85 -7.34
C HIS A 165 -20.63 5.33 -7.11
N PRO A 166 -21.82 4.75 -6.83
CA PRO A 166 -21.96 3.32 -6.57
C PRO A 166 -21.43 2.44 -7.70
N ARG A 167 -21.43 2.93 -8.94
CA ARG A 167 -20.84 2.25 -10.10
C ARG A 167 -19.69 3.09 -10.67
N VAL A 168 -18.63 3.29 -9.89
CA VAL A 168 -17.52 4.18 -10.27
C VAL A 168 -16.83 3.71 -11.56
N ASN A 169 -16.85 2.40 -11.82
CA ASN A 169 -16.25 1.77 -13.01
C ASN A 169 -16.70 2.36 -14.35
N TYR A 170 -17.95 2.84 -14.45
CA TYR A 170 -18.49 3.42 -15.69
C TYR A 170 -17.94 4.81 -16.00
N TYR A 171 -17.32 5.46 -15.01
CA TYR A 171 -16.77 6.81 -15.14
C TYR A 171 -15.25 6.82 -15.20
N ILE A 172 -14.64 5.64 -15.15
CA ILE A 172 -13.21 5.48 -15.27
C ILE A 172 -12.78 5.93 -16.66
N VAL A 173 -11.86 6.90 -16.66
CA VAL A 173 -11.28 7.43 -17.89
C VAL A 173 -10.54 6.34 -18.65
N GLU A 174 -10.73 6.31 -19.97
CA GLU A 174 -10.04 5.38 -20.85
C GLU A 174 -8.50 5.49 -20.73
N PRO A 175 -7.74 4.39 -20.95
CA PRO A 175 -6.30 4.39 -20.71
C PRO A 175 -5.51 5.48 -21.42
N ARG A 176 -5.89 5.83 -22.67
CA ARG A 176 -5.20 6.86 -23.47
C ARG A 176 -5.36 8.26 -22.87
N ALA A 177 -6.58 8.63 -22.47
CA ALA A 177 -6.82 9.89 -21.78
C ALA A 177 -6.25 9.87 -20.35
N GLY A 178 -6.30 8.72 -19.68
CA GLY A 178 -5.71 8.50 -18.35
C GLY A 178 -4.21 8.80 -18.30
N ARG A 179 -3.46 8.48 -19.37
CA ARG A 179 -2.02 8.82 -19.46
C ARG A 179 -1.76 10.33 -19.32
N ARG A 180 -2.56 11.17 -19.98
CA ARG A 180 -2.39 12.64 -19.91
C ARG A 180 -2.67 13.17 -18.50
N ILE A 181 -3.65 12.57 -17.81
CA ILE A 181 -3.96 12.89 -16.42
C ILE A 181 -2.79 12.48 -15.53
N TYR A 182 -2.31 11.25 -15.68
CA TYR A 182 -1.18 10.70 -14.93
C TYR A 182 0.07 11.59 -14.98
N GLU A 183 0.42 12.09 -16.18
CA GLU A 183 1.61 12.93 -16.41
C GLU A 183 1.56 14.28 -15.68
N ARG A 184 0.36 14.83 -15.42
CA ARG A 184 0.19 16.11 -14.69
C ARG A 184 -0.24 15.95 -13.23
N ALA A 185 -0.76 14.78 -12.85
CA ALA A 185 -1.34 14.54 -11.54
C ALA A 185 -0.25 14.41 -10.46
N LYS A 186 -0.51 15.02 -9.31
CA LYS A 186 0.34 14.97 -8.12
C LYS A 186 0.14 13.64 -7.41
N TYR A 187 1.23 13.05 -6.93
CA TYR A 187 1.20 11.86 -6.09
C TYR A 187 0.87 12.21 -4.64
N LYS A 188 0.13 11.33 -3.94
CA LYS A 188 -0.19 11.48 -2.52
C LYS A 188 -0.04 10.15 -1.79
N ASN A 189 0.82 10.15 -0.77
CA ASN A 189 0.86 9.11 0.25
C ASN A 189 0.23 9.68 1.53
N ASN A 190 -0.78 8.98 2.07
CA ASN A 190 -1.48 9.40 3.29
C ASN A 190 -2.04 8.18 4.03
N TYR A 191 -1.15 7.24 4.33
CA TYR A 191 -1.43 6.15 5.24
C TYR A 191 -0.87 6.47 6.61
N TYR A 192 -1.63 6.20 7.66
CA TYR A 192 -1.20 6.42 9.04
C TYR A 192 -1.89 5.44 9.99
N TYR A 193 -1.33 5.32 11.19
CA TYR A 193 -1.92 4.54 12.28
C TYR A 193 -2.60 5.49 13.25
N ASP A 194 -3.87 5.23 13.57
CA ASP A 194 -4.66 6.03 14.51
C ASP A 194 -5.59 5.10 15.28
N ASN A 195 -5.77 5.27 16.60
CA ASN A 195 -6.76 4.53 17.39
C ASN A 195 -6.80 3.01 17.11
N ASP A 196 -5.62 2.39 17.11
CA ASP A 196 -5.39 0.96 16.82
C ASP A 196 -5.89 0.47 15.46
N ARG A 197 -5.82 1.34 14.46
CA ARG A 197 -6.17 0.98 13.08
C ARG A 197 -5.24 1.64 12.06
N ILE A 198 -5.00 0.90 11.00
CA ILE A 198 -4.48 1.45 9.74
C ILE A 198 -5.59 2.28 9.09
N VAL A 199 -5.24 3.50 8.72
CA VAL A 199 -6.11 4.46 8.04
C VAL A 199 -5.51 4.78 6.68
N ASN A 200 -6.29 4.56 5.62
CA ASN A 200 -5.98 5.11 4.30
C ASN A 200 -6.68 6.47 4.17
N GLY A 201 -5.99 7.53 4.59
CA GLY A 201 -6.53 8.89 4.50
C GLY A 201 -6.63 9.39 3.07
N GLY A 202 -5.84 8.84 2.14
CA GLY A 202 -5.76 9.25 0.73
C GLY A 202 -5.80 10.77 0.55
N LEU A 203 -6.71 11.25 -0.30
CA LEU A 203 -7.06 12.67 -0.35
C LEU A 203 -7.97 13.05 0.81
N ASP A 204 -7.73 14.21 1.43
CA ASP A 204 -8.59 14.74 2.50
C ASP A 204 -10.07 14.77 2.08
N ARG A 205 -10.95 14.25 2.94
CA ARG A 205 -12.40 14.15 2.65
C ARG A 205 -12.98 15.52 2.30
N LYS A 206 -12.65 16.57 3.07
CA LYS A 206 -13.20 17.92 2.83
C LYS A 206 -12.71 18.49 1.50
N TYR A 207 -11.48 18.19 1.09
CA TYR A 207 -10.98 18.55 -0.23
C TYR A 207 -11.77 17.86 -1.34
N VAL A 208 -12.03 16.56 -1.21
CA VAL A 208 -12.85 15.81 -2.17
C VAL A 208 -14.27 16.36 -2.22
N GLU A 209 -14.92 16.63 -1.08
CA GLU A 209 -16.27 17.24 -1.03
C GLU A 209 -16.33 18.58 -1.80
N ARG A 210 -15.34 19.46 -1.61
CA ARG A 210 -15.29 20.76 -2.29
C ARG A 210 -15.18 20.61 -3.81
N LYS A 211 -14.34 19.67 -4.27
CA LYS A 211 -14.15 19.43 -5.71
C LYS A 211 -15.33 18.67 -6.33
N ALA A 212 -15.97 17.80 -5.57
CA ALA A 212 -17.06 16.95 -6.04
C ALA A 212 -18.43 17.65 -6.04
N GLY A 213 -18.60 18.69 -5.21
CA GLY A 213 -19.87 19.42 -5.09
C GLY A 213 -20.95 18.70 -4.28
N TYR A 214 -20.58 17.66 -3.52
CA TYR A 214 -21.50 16.93 -2.63
C TYR A 214 -20.85 16.56 -1.30
N LYS A 215 -21.68 16.32 -0.29
CA LYS A 215 -21.23 15.88 1.04
C LYS A 215 -20.95 14.38 1.07
N ILE A 216 -19.85 14.01 1.73
CA ILE A 216 -19.44 12.61 1.86
C ILE A 216 -19.73 12.17 3.29
N VAL A 217 -20.82 11.40 3.42
CA VAL A 217 -21.24 10.84 4.69
C VAL A 217 -20.29 9.70 5.08
N GLN A 218 -19.85 9.70 6.34
CA GLN A 218 -19.06 8.60 6.87
C GLN A 218 -19.97 7.39 7.08
N LYS A 219 -19.65 6.28 6.40
CA LYS A 219 -20.33 5.00 6.59
C LYS A 219 -19.78 4.25 7.79
N GLU A 220 -20.68 3.54 8.45
CA GLU A 220 -20.34 2.63 9.55
C GLU A 220 -19.74 1.34 8.98
N LEU A 221 -18.50 1.04 9.40
CA LEU A 221 -17.80 -0.19 9.04
C LEU A 221 -17.86 -1.19 10.22
N ARG A 222 -18.39 -2.37 9.96
CA ARG A 222 -18.53 -3.47 10.92
C ARG A 222 -17.67 -4.66 10.53
N ASP A 223 -16.85 -5.10 11.48
CA ASP A 223 -16.03 -6.29 11.32
C ASP A 223 -16.91 -7.51 11.59
N VAL A 224 -16.80 -8.50 10.71
CA VAL A 224 -17.46 -9.79 10.84
C VAL A 224 -16.38 -10.86 10.81
N ASP A 225 -16.42 -11.76 11.77
CA ASP A 225 -15.41 -12.79 11.96
C ASP A 225 -15.85 -14.17 11.48
N ASP A 226 -17.12 -14.37 11.14
CA ASP A 226 -17.68 -15.60 10.55
C ASP A 226 -18.03 -15.42 9.06
N ARG A 227 -17.58 -16.36 8.22
CA ARG A 227 -17.74 -16.25 6.76
C ARG A 227 -19.19 -16.29 6.29
N SER A 228 -20.03 -17.09 6.94
CA SER A 228 -21.45 -17.24 6.58
C SER A 228 -22.25 -15.99 6.92
N VAL A 229 -21.94 -15.38 8.08
CA VAL A 229 -22.53 -14.10 8.51
C VAL A 229 -22.11 -12.99 7.55
N TYR A 230 -20.84 -12.94 7.16
CA TYR A 230 -20.35 -11.95 6.20
C TYR A 230 -21.11 -12.00 4.88
N LYS A 231 -21.27 -13.19 4.29
CA LYS A 231 -22.03 -13.37 3.04
C LYS A 231 -23.47 -12.87 3.18
N ARG A 232 -24.16 -13.30 4.24
CA ARG A 232 -25.56 -12.91 4.50
C ARG A 232 -25.72 -11.40 4.70
N LYS A 233 -24.78 -10.77 5.40
CA LYS A 233 -24.82 -9.33 5.70
C LYS A 233 -24.47 -8.47 4.49
N ARG A 234 -23.52 -8.91 3.67
CA ARG A 234 -23.16 -8.25 2.42
C ARG A 234 -24.35 -8.15 1.45
N ASP A 235 -25.20 -9.17 1.42
CA ASP A 235 -26.37 -9.21 0.53
C ASP A 235 -27.63 -8.56 1.15
N SER A 236 -27.51 -8.02 2.37
CA SER A 236 -28.63 -7.36 3.05
C SER A 236 -28.80 -5.90 2.62
N SER A 237 -30.02 -5.38 2.73
CA SER A 237 -30.34 -3.96 2.47
C SER A 237 -29.86 -2.99 3.56
N ASP A 238 -28.93 -3.41 4.42
CA ASP A 238 -28.33 -2.56 5.46
C ASP A 238 -27.42 -1.49 4.81
N ASP A 239 -27.50 -0.23 5.27
CA ASP A 239 -26.65 0.85 4.75
C ASP A 239 -25.20 0.78 5.28
N ARG A 240 -24.96 -0.09 6.27
CA ARG A 240 -23.63 -0.37 6.82
C ARG A 240 -22.75 -1.12 5.82
N ILE A 241 -21.43 -0.95 5.99
CA ILE A 241 -20.42 -1.74 5.30
C ILE A 241 -19.96 -2.84 6.25
N TYR A 242 -19.91 -4.07 5.74
CA TYR A 242 -19.36 -5.21 6.46
C TYR A 242 -18.01 -5.59 5.84
N THR A 243 -17.00 -5.80 6.68
CA THR A 243 -15.69 -6.33 6.28
C THR A 243 -15.44 -7.65 6.97
N TYR A 244 -14.93 -8.64 6.24
CA TYR A 244 -14.60 -9.94 6.83
C TYR A 244 -13.18 -9.91 7.41
N ARG A 245 -13.06 -10.18 8.71
CA ARG A 245 -11.81 -10.26 9.45
C ARG A 245 -11.81 -11.59 10.22
N PRO A 246 -11.31 -12.68 9.63
CA PRO A 246 -11.52 -14.03 10.15
C PRO A 246 -10.94 -14.18 11.55
N SER A 247 -11.70 -14.81 12.45
CA SER A 247 -11.18 -15.25 13.75
C SER A 247 -10.18 -16.40 13.58
N GLU A 248 -9.37 -16.66 14.60
CA GLU A 248 -8.47 -17.83 14.64
C GLU A 248 -9.23 -19.14 14.40
N ARG A 249 -10.43 -19.25 14.97
CA ARG A 249 -11.31 -20.40 14.74
C ARG A 249 -11.72 -20.56 13.29
N GLU A 250 -12.01 -19.48 12.57
CA GLU A 250 -12.28 -19.56 11.13
C GLU A 250 -11.04 -20.00 10.36
N ILE A 251 -9.89 -19.42 10.68
CA ILE A 251 -8.61 -19.73 10.03
C ILE A 251 -8.29 -21.22 10.18
N ASP A 252 -8.53 -21.79 11.36
CA ASP A 252 -8.26 -23.20 11.67
C ASP A 252 -9.09 -24.18 10.85
N LYS A 253 -10.30 -23.80 10.42
CA LYS A 253 -11.13 -24.65 9.54
C LYS A 253 -10.41 -24.98 8.23
N TYR A 254 -9.54 -24.08 7.76
CA TYR A 254 -8.83 -24.17 6.49
C TYR A 254 -7.38 -24.63 6.63
N ARG A 255 -6.92 -24.92 7.86
CA ARG A 255 -5.50 -25.21 8.15
C ARG A 255 -4.97 -26.42 7.38
N ASN A 256 -5.82 -27.43 7.16
CA ASN A 256 -5.46 -28.70 6.54
C ASN A 256 -6.10 -28.87 5.14
N GLU A 257 -6.66 -27.81 4.56
CA GLU A 257 -7.22 -27.92 3.21
C GLU A 257 -6.11 -28.05 2.17
N GLU A 258 -6.28 -29.00 1.26
CA GLU A 258 -5.36 -29.21 0.15
C GLU A 258 -5.50 -28.07 -0.86
N ILE A 259 -4.39 -27.44 -1.22
CA ILE A 259 -4.36 -26.31 -2.12
C ILE A 259 -4.03 -26.81 -3.52
N LYS A 260 -4.95 -26.57 -4.46
CA LYS A 260 -4.68 -26.79 -5.89
C LYS A 260 -3.88 -25.63 -6.43
N VAL A 261 -2.58 -25.85 -6.60
CA VAL A 261 -1.64 -24.87 -7.17
C VAL A 261 -1.13 -25.38 -8.52
N SER A 262 -1.30 -24.59 -9.57
CA SER A 262 -0.69 -24.87 -10.87
C SER A 262 0.77 -24.39 -10.87
N ARG A 263 1.64 -25.11 -11.58
CA ARG A 263 3.03 -24.66 -11.75
C ARG A 263 3.09 -23.53 -12.76
N GLY A 264 3.87 -22.50 -12.46
CA GLY A 264 4.17 -21.42 -13.40
C GLY A 264 4.75 -21.96 -14.72
N GLU A 265 4.14 -21.52 -15.81
CA GLU A 265 4.54 -21.75 -17.21
C GLU A 265 5.72 -20.87 -17.62
N ARG A 266 5.88 -19.69 -17.00
CA ARG A 266 6.96 -18.74 -17.29
C ARG A 266 7.50 -18.09 -16.03
N LYS A 267 8.77 -17.66 -16.14
CA LYS A 267 9.42 -16.82 -15.14
C LYS A 267 8.69 -15.48 -15.05
N SER A 268 8.28 -15.14 -13.84
CA SER A 268 7.64 -13.84 -13.56
C SER A 268 8.67 -12.71 -13.51
N THR A 269 8.22 -11.50 -13.83
CA THR A 269 9.01 -10.26 -13.71
C THR A 269 9.10 -9.76 -12.26
N ILE A 270 8.45 -10.43 -11.31
CA ILE A 270 8.46 -10.05 -9.90
C ILE A 270 9.81 -10.35 -9.22
N GLU A 271 10.37 -9.34 -8.54
CA GLU A 271 11.60 -9.43 -7.75
C GLU A 271 11.26 -9.94 -6.34
N ARG A 272 11.17 -11.26 -6.17
CA ARG A 272 10.71 -11.87 -4.91
C ARG A 272 11.49 -11.40 -3.67
N ASP A 273 12.80 -11.26 -3.78
CA ASP A 273 13.68 -10.81 -2.69
C ASP A 273 13.42 -9.36 -2.26
N LYS A 274 12.69 -8.60 -3.07
CA LYS A 274 12.26 -7.24 -2.76
C LYS A 274 10.84 -7.16 -2.22
N ILE A 275 10.07 -8.25 -2.20
CA ILE A 275 8.69 -8.25 -1.70
C ILE A 275 8.68 -7.94 -0.20
N SER A 276 7.93 -6.91 0.18
CA SER A 276 7.91 -6.38 1.55
C SER A 276 6.64 -6.72 2.33
N THR A 277 5.99 -7.85 2.07
CA THR A 277 4.80 -8.27 2.86
C THR A 277 5.19 -8.53 4.32
N ARG A 278 4.26 -8.33 5.25
CA ARG A 278 4.53 -8.47 6.69
C ARG A 278 5.12 -9.83 7.05
N THR A 279 4.65 -10.89 6.37
CA THR A 279 5.15 -12.26 6.50
C THR A 279 6.66 -12.39 6.23
N ASN A 280 7.22 -11.59 5.32
CA ASN A 280 8.65 -11.59 5.02
C ASN A 280 9.46 -10.73 6.01
N VAL A 281 8.91 -9.58 6.44
CA VAL A 281 9.58 -8.68 7.40
C VAL A 281 9.78 -9.33 8.77
N ASP A 282 8.81 -10.12 9.23
CA ASP A 282 8.92 -10.84 10.50
C ASP A 282 9.94 -12.01 10.41
N ARG A 283 10.07 -12.66 9.25
CA ARG A 283 11.12 -13.68 9.01
C ARG A 283 12.52 -13.08 9.04
N GLU A 284 12.72 -11.88 8.50
CA GLU A 284 14.02 -11.21 8.48
C GLU A 284 14.46 -10.76 9.90
N LYS A 285 13.52 -10.28 10.73
CA LYS A 285 13.79 -9.97 12.14
C LYS A 285 14.22 -11.20 12.96
N VAL A 286 13.61 -12.37 12.72
CA VAL A 286 13.99 -13.62 13.40
C VAL A 286 15.42 -14.04 13.01
N VAL A 287 15.82 -13.91 11.75
CA VAL A 287 17.17 -14.26 11.27
C VAL A 287 18.26 -13.36 11.88
N ILE A 288 17.98 -12.06 12.04
CA ILE A 288 18.93 -11.13 12.69
C ILE A 288 19.10 -11.46 14.18
N SER A 289 18.04 -11.88 14.86
CA SER A 289 18.09 -12.29 16.28
C SER A 289 18.71 -13.68 16.52
N GLY A 290 18.86 -14.49 15.47
CA GLY A 290 19.38 -15.86 15.53
C GLY A 290 20.89 -15.98 15.31
N ARG A 291 21.61 -14.89 15.04
CA ARG A 291 23.03 -14.93 14.66
C ARG A 291 24.03 -14.93 15.83
N ASP A 292 23.57 -14.80 17.08
CA ASP A 292 24.43 -14.74 18.28
C ASP A 292 24.49 -16.05 19.08
N ARG A 293 24.43 -17.22 18.43
CA ARG A 293 24.66 -18.50 19.12
C ARG A 293 25.47 -19.48 18.28
N ASN A 294 26.78 -19.28 18.27
CA ASN A 294 27.76 -20.35 18.46
C ASN A 294 29.19 -19.80 18.38
N ASP A 295 29.84 -19.64 19.53
CA ASP A 295 31.24 -20.07 19.64
C ASP A 295 31.63 -20.28 21.11
N SER A 296 32.57 -21.19 21.33
CA SER A 296 33.34 -21.47 22.57
C SER A 296 32.79 -22.52 23.54
N ARG A 297 33.29 -23.75 23.37
CA ARG A 297 33.48 -24.75 24.43
C ARG A 297 34.72 -24.35 25.25
N GLU A 298 34.59 -24.20 26.57
CA GLU A 298 35.57 -24.60 27.60
C GLU A 298 35.03 -24.32 29.02
N ARG A 299 35.36 -25.20 29.98
CA ARG A 299 35.17 -25.07 31.45
C ARG A 299 36.58 -24.96 32.07
N PRO A 300 36.78 -24.62 33.36
CA PRO A 300 35.97 -23.87 34.35
C PRO A 300 36.81 -22.79 35.11
N ASP A 301 36.19 -21.81 35.80
CA ASP A 301 36.50 -21.50 37.21
C ASP A 301 35.66 -20.32 37.74
N LEU A 302 35.22 -20.42 39.00
CA LEU A 302 34.57 -19.35 39.74
C LEU A 302 35.52 -18.86 40.84
N ARG A 303 36.14 -17.69 40.63
CA ARG A 303 36.73 -16.89 41.72
C ARG A 303 36.61 -15.39 41.45
N LYS A 304 35.73 -14.78 42.26
CA LYS A 304 35.79 -13.47 42.96
C LYS A 304 36.07 -12.14 42.21
N GLU A 305 35.38 -11.13 42.77
CA GLU A 305 35.54 -9.66 42.69
C GLU A 305 34.81 -8.95 41.53
N ARG A 306 33.71 -8.21 41.74
CA ARG A 306 33.40 -6.99 42.53
C ARG A 306 33.44 -5.74 41.63
N ASN A 307 32.23 -5.20 41.39
CA ASN A 307 31.83 -3.84 40.98
C ASN A 307 32.36 -3.24 39.65
N ASP A 308 31.46 -2.88 38.74
CA ASP A 308 30.99 -1.48 38.65
C ASP A 308 29.75 -1.28 37.77
N ASN A 309 28.81 -0.48 38.30
CA ASN A 309 27.59 0.00 37.66
C ASN A 309 27.92 1.08 36.62
N THR A 310 27.95 0.76 35.33
CA THR A 310 27.89 1.80 34.27
C THR A 310 27.40 1.25 32.92
N PHE A 311 26.13 0.87 32.77
CA PHE A 311 25.60 0.58 31.41
C PHE A 311 24.14 0.99 31.13
N GLU A 312 23.36 1.44 32.11
CA GLU A 312 21.95 1.77 31.87
C GLU A 312 21.67 3.24 31.53
N LYS A 313 22.71 4.09 31.45
CA LYS A 313 22.54 5.53 31.13
C LYS A 313 23.03 5.94 29.74
N ARG A 314 23.65 5.04 28.96
CA ARG A 314 24.11 5.35 27.59
C ARG A 314 23.05 5.18 26.51
N SER A 315 22.09 4.27 26.65
CA SER A 315 21.10 4.00 25.59
C SER A 315 19.97 5.05 25.49
N TYR A 316 19.73 5.82 26.54
CA TYR A 316 18.72 6.90 26.52
C TYR A 316 19.27 8.22 25.94
N ASP A 317 20.56 8.52 26.14
CA ASP A 317 21.17 9.76 25.63
C ASP A 317 21.64 9.63 24.16
N GLU A 318 21.98 8.40 23.70
CA GLU A 318 22.37 8.15 22.31
C GLU A 318 21.17 8.21 21.34
N ASN A 319 19.98 7.81 21.78
CA ASN A 319 18.72 7.98 21.02
C ASN A 319 18.26 9.44 20.92
N LYS A 320 18.64 10.29 21.89
CA LYS A 320 18.32 11.73 21.84
C LYS A 320 19.29 12.51 20.95
N ARG A 321 20.55 12.09 20.85
CA ARG A 321 21.52 12.64 19.89
C ARG A 321 21.23 12.19 18.46
N SER A 322 20.93 10.90 18.25
CA SER A 322 20.54 10.37 16.94
C SER A 322 19.25 11.00 16.39
N SER A 323 18.22 11.25 17.22
CA SER A 323 17.01 11.97 16.78
C SER A 323 17.22 13.47 16.48
N THR A 324 18.29 14.08 17.00
CA THR A 324 18.64 15.48 16.70
C THR A 324 19.49 15.57 15.43
N ASP A 325 20.34 14.59 15.17
CA ASP A 325 21.13 14.48 13.94
C ASP A 325 20.28 13.99 12.75
N ILE A 326 19.30 13.09 12.97
CA ILE A 326 18.32 12.66 11.95
C ILE A 326 17.39 13.81 11.54
N LYS A 327 16.96 14.68 12.46
CA LYS A 327 16.21 15.91 12.11
C LYS A 327 17.06 16.93 11.33
N ARG A 328 18.39 16.93 11.53
CA ARG A 328 19.35 17.76 10.79
C ARG A 328 19.71 17.19 9.42
N GLU A 329 19.55 15.87 9.23
CA GLU A 329 19.68 15.21 7.93
C GLU A 329 18.36 15.18 7.15
N GLU A 330 17.19 15.09 7.78
CA GLU A 330 15.87 15.22 7.12
C GLU A 330 15.63 16.65 6.58
N SER A 331 16.16 17.67 7.25
CA SER A 331 16.19 19.04 6.71
C SER A 331 17.15 19.20 5.53
N LYS A 332 18.14 18.31 5.36
CA LYS A 332 19.00 18.26 4.17
C LYS A 332 18.47 17.33 3.07
N LYS A 333 17.71 16.29 3.39
CA LYS A 333 17.17 15.31 2.42
C LYS A 333 15.88 15.79 1.74
N ASN A 334 15.07 16.59 2.44
CA ASN A 334 13.94 17.32 1.84
C ASN A 334 14.36 18.42 0.83
N ASP A 335 15.64 18.79 0.81
CA ASP A 335 16.21 19.76 -0.14
C ASP A 335 16.81 19.13 -1.42
N TYR A 336 16.96 17.80 -1.48
CA TYR A 336 17.53 17.10 -2.65
C TYR A 336 16.49 16.65 -3.69
N GLU A 337 15.22 16.53 -3.32
CA GLU A 337 14.13 16.11 -4.22
C GLU A 337 13.20 17.20 -4.82
N PRO A 338 13.50 18.52 -4.74
CA PRO A 338 12.86 19.51 -5.62
C PRO A 338 13.74 20.00 -6.79
N LYS A 339 15.05 19.74 -6.83
CA LYS A 339 15.95 20.40 -7.81
C LYS A 339 15.91 19.81 -9.22
N VAL A 340 15.82 18.48 -9.35
CA VAL A 340 15.79 17.81 -10.66
C VAL A 340 14.47 18.13 -11.40
N TYR A 341 13.34 18.08 -10.68
CA TYR A 341 12.03 18.47 -11.24
C TYR A 341 11.90 19.98 -11.53
N ARG A 342 12.67 20.85 -10.87
CA ARG A 342 12.67 22.30 -11.13
C ARG A 342 13.51 22.65 -12.36
N GLN A 343 14.68 22.04 -12.52
CA GLN A 343 15.54 22.23 -13.70
C GLN A 343 14.87 21.73 -15.00
N GLU A 344 14.16 20.60 -14.95
CA GLU A 344 13.46 20.07 -16.13
C GLU A 344 12.26 20.96 -16.54
N ASN A 345 11.59 21.57 -15.56
CA ASN A 345 10.48 22.50 -15.79
C ASN A 345 10.94 23.89 -16.23
N GLU A 346 12.09 24.38 -15.75
CA GLU A 346 12.72 25.62 -16.22
C GLU A 346 13.24 25.44 -17.65
N THR A 347 13.88 24.31 -17.97
CA THR A 347 14.33 23.98 -19.34
C THR A 347 13.15 23.83 -20.31
N LYS A 348 12.02 23.25 -19.86
CA LYS A 348 10.77 23.20 -20.65
C LYS A 348 10.13 24.57 -20.84
N ARG A 349 10.16 25.44 -19.82
CA ARG A 349 9.65 26.83 -19.92
C ARG A 349 10.51 27.65 -20.88
N GLU A 350 11.83 27.57 -20.80
CA GLU A 350 12.73 28.25 -21.72
C GLU A 350 12.55 27.76 -23.16
N ARG A 351 12.42 26.44 -23.38
CA ARG A 351 12.13 25.89 -24.72
C ARG A 351 10.78 26.36 -25.28
N ASN A 352 9.76 26.51 -24.43
CA ASN A 352 8.45 27.02 -24.86
C ASN A 352 8.49 28.51 -25.19
N VAL A 353 9.19 29.33 -24.40
CA VAL A 353 9.38 30.76 -24.67
C VAL A 353 10.17 30.97 -25.97
N ILE A 354 11.23 30.20 -26.21
CA ILE A 354 12.01 30.25 -27.45
C ILE A 354 11.14 29.83 -28.66
N ARG A 355 10.26 28.84 -28.49
CA ARG A 355 9.33 28.37 -29.54
C ARG A 355 8.24 29.39 -29.86
N GLU A 356 7.75 30.13 -28.87
CA GLU A 356 6.78 31.21 -29.07
C GLU A 356 7.41 32.45 -29.71
N GLN A 357 8.63 32.84 -29.31
CA GLN A 357 9.37 33.94 -29.94
C GLN A 357 9.79 33.63 -31.39
N SER A 358 10.09 32.37 -31.70
CA SER A 358 10.38 31.98 -33.08
C SER A 358 9.11 31.90 -33.94
N ARG A 359 7.96 31.55 -33.37
CA ARG A 359 6.64 31.67 -34.03
C ARG A 359 6.26 33.13 -34.30
N SER A 360 6.46 34.04 -33.36
CA SER A 360 6.13 35.47 -33.56
C SER A 360 7.05 36.14 -34.61
N LYS A 361 8.34 35.81 -34.62
CA LYS A 361 9.28 36.29 -35.66
C LYS A 361 8.97 35.74 -37.05
N THR A 362 8.40 34.53 -37.13
CA THR A 362 7.97 33.94 -38.40
C THR A 362 6.69 34.64 -38.91
N SER A 363 5.72 34.91 -38.03
CA SER A 363 4.51 35.66 -38.41
C SER A 363 4.79 37.13 -38.80
N GLU A 364 5.76 37.80 -38.16
CA GLU A 364 6.18 39.15 -38.57
C GLU A 364 6.96 39.18 -39.90
N ARG A 365 7.71 38.12 -40.21
CA ARG A 365 8.36 37.98 -41.53
C ARG A 365 7.37 37.70 -42.64
N GLU A 366 6.32 36.93 -42.35
CA GLU A 366 5.24 36.69 -43.29
C GLU A 366 4.43 37.95 -43.53
N SER A 367 4.02 38.70 -42.49
CA SER A 367 3.29 39.97 -42.67
C SER A 367 4.07 41.02 -43.47
N ARG A 368 5.39 41.15 -43.21
CA ARG A 368 6.26 42.06 -43.98
C ARG A 368 6.45 41.63 -45.44
N LYS A 369 6.38 40.33 -45.76
CA LYS A 369 6.38 39.85 -47.16
C LYS A 369 5.05 40.16 -47.85
N THR A 370 3.92 40.06 -47.15
CA THR A 370 2.61 40.41 -47.71
C THR A 370 2.47 41.91 -47.99
N ASP A 371 3.02 42.76 -47.11
CA ASP A 371 3.03 44.22 -47.32
C ASP A 371 3.99 44.66 -48.42
N ARG A 372 5.11 43.96 -48.63
CA ARG A 372 6.03 44.22 -49.75
C ARG A 372 5.43 43.84 -51.10
N ASN A 373 4.72 42.69 -51.16
CA ASN A 373 3.98 42.29 -52.37
C ASN A 373 2.78 43.19 -52.67
N SER A 374 2.15 43.82 -51.66
CA SER A 374 1.04 44.74 -51.87
C SER A 374 1.50 46.12 -52.37
N SER A 375 2.71 46.54 -51.98
CA SER A 375 3.34 47.79 -52.42
C SER A 375 3.95 47.68 -53.82
N GLU A 376 4.53 46.54 -54.20
CA GLU A 376 5.00 46.29 -55.58
C GLU A 376 3.83 46.23 -56.59
N ARG A 377 2.68 45.63 -56.21
CA ARG A 377 1.46 45.63 -57.05
C ARG A 377 0.81 47.01 -57.23
N LYS A 378 1.12 48.00 -56.38
CA LYS A 378 0.65 49.39 -56.53
C LYS A 378 1.52 50.23 -57.47
N VAL A 379 2.78 49.85 -57.67
CA VAL A 379 3.71 50.55 -58.59
C VAL A 379 3.45 50.11 -60.04
N GLU A 380 3.00 48.87 -60.26
CA GLU A 380 2.71 48.33 -61.60
C GLU A 380 1.38 48.79 -62.20
N ARG A 381 0.50 49.43 -61.42
CA ARG A 381 -0.77 50.04 -61.89
C ARG A 381 -0.66 51.53 -62.26
N LYS A 382 0.55 52.09 -62.29
CA LYS A 382 0.83 53.50 -62.63
C LYS A 382 1.81 53.67 -63.80
N ARG A 383 1.95 52.66 -64.66
CA ARG A 383 2.62 52.76 -65.95
C ARG A 383 1.68 52.43 -67.08
#